data_AF-A0A3B3UL79-F1
#
_entry.id   AF-A0A3B3UL79-F1
#
_cell.length_a   1.000
_cell.length_b   1.000
_cell.length_c   1.000
_cell.angle_alpha   90.00
_cell.angle_beta   90.00
_cell.angle_gamma   90.00
#
_symmetry.space_group_name_H-M   'P 1'
#
loop_
_entity.id
_entity.type
_entity.pdbx_description
1 polymer ?
#
loop_
_entity_poly.entity_id
_entity_poly.type
_entity_poly.pdbx_seq_one_letter_code
_entity_poly.pdbx_strand_id
1 'polypeptide(L)'
;MPEVRDLSEALPEMSMDPITGVGVVASRNRAPSGYDVISITTDGLDADLWKDGLFKSKVTRYLCFTRVFSKENVSQLPLSINTKKIFSMYEHF
;
A
#
# COMPACT_ATOMS: atom_id res chain seq x y z
N MET A 1 -26.69 16.92 -29.37
CA MET A 1 -25.43 17.07 -28.62
C MET A 1 -25.19 15.75 -27.90
N PRO A 2 -24.02 15.11 -28.00
CA PRO A 2 -23.72 13.98 -27.15
C PRO A 2 -23.69 14.45 -25.68
N GLU A 3 -24.36 13.72 -24.80
CA GLU A 3 -24.32 13.97 -23.36
C GLU A 3 -22.87 13.93 -22.87
N VAL A 4 -22.42 15.02 -22.25
CA VAL A 4 -21.15 15.04 -21.53
C VAL A 4 -21.42 14.33 -20.22
N ARG A 5 -21.09 13.03 -20.14
CA ARG A 5 -21.14 12.28 -18.89
C ARG A 5 -20.07 12.86 -17.95
N ASP A 6 -20.48 13.24 -16.75
CA ASP A 6 -19.57 13.81 -15.77
C ASP A 6 -18.47 12.80 -15.43
N LEU A 7 -17.21 13.22 -15.54
CA LEU A 7 -16.02 12.41 -15.25
C LEU A 7 -16.04 11.81 -13.83
N SER A 8 -16.80 12.41 -12.91
CA SER A 8 -17.04 11.91 -11.56
C SER A 8 -17.84 10.60 -11.52
N GLU A 9 -18.67 10.30 -12.53
CA GLU A 9 -19.42 9.04 -12.62
C GLU A 9 -18.57 7.88 -13.18
N ALA A 10 -17.47 8.20 -13.88
CA ALA A 10 -16.64 7.22 -14.58
C ALA A 10 -15.47 6.70 -13.72
N LEU A 11 -15.16 7.35 -12.60
CA LEU A 11 -14.10 6.95 -11.69
C LEU A 11 -14.74 6.38 -10.42
N PRO A 12 -14.32 5.21 -9.92
CA PRO A 12 -14.80 4.75 -8.62
C PRO A 12 -14.58 5.85 -7.59
N GLU A 13 -15.59 6.17 -6.79
CA GLU A 13 -15.52 7.16 -5.71
C GLU A 13 -14.41 6.76 -4.73
N MET A 14 -13.19 7.18 -5.03
CA MET A 14 -12.05 6.93 -4.19
C MET A 14 -12.18 7.89 -3.02
N SER A 15 -12.47 7.36 -1.83
CA SER A 15 -12.70 8.23 -0.68
C SER A 15 -11.49 9.14 -0.48
N MET A 16 -11.75 10.45 -0.38
CA MET A 16 -10.71 11.46 -0.15
C MET A 16 -10.30 11.56 1.33
N ASP A 17 -10.77 10.61 2.15
CA ASP A 17 -10.42 10.53 3.57
C ASP A 17 -8.89 10.41 3.74
N PRO A 18 -8.29 11.08 4.74
CA PRO A 18 -6.86 11.02 4.94
C PRO A 18 -6.35 9.58 5.07
N ILE A 19 -5.15 9.32 4.55
CA ILE A 19 -4.44 8.07 4.84
C ILE A 19 -4.07 8.09 6.33
N THR A 20 -4.55 7.09 7.07
CA THR A 20 -4.36 6.94 8.51
C THR A 20 -3.33 5.87 8.85
N GLY A 21 -2.90 5.07 7.89
CA GLY A 21 -1.85 4.08 8.06
C GLY A 21 -1.25 3.63 6.74
N VAL A 22 0.04 3.30 6.75
CA VAL A 22 0.81 2.81 5.59
C VAL A 22 1.68 1.63 6.03
N GLY A 23 1.85 0.66 5.16
CA GLY A 23 2.71 -0.51 5.37
C GLY A 23 3.28 -1.06 4.07
N VAL A 24 4.10 -2.10 4.20
CA VAL A 24 4.66 -2.86 3.08
C VAL A 24 4.38 -4.34 3.30
N VAL A 25 3.85 -5.02 2.29
CA VAL A 25 3.53 -6.45 2.33
C VAL A 25 4.32 -7.22 1.28
N ALA A 26 4.71 -8.44 1.63
CA ALA A 26 5.42 -9.33 0.70
C ALA A 26 4.48 -10.09 -0.26
N SER A 27 3.17 -9.83 -0.21
CA SER A 27 2.18 -10.42 -1.11
C SER A 27 0.92 -9.56 -1.12
N ARG A 28 0.32 -9.38 -2.29
CA ARG A 28 -0.95 -8.67 -2.49
C ARG A 28 -2.14 -9.23 -1.68
N ASN A 29 -2.06 -10.49 -1.23
CA ASN A 29 -3.15 -11.14 -0.49
C ASN A 29 -2.93 -11.13 1.03
N ARG A 30 -1.86 -10.48 1.52
CA ARG A 30 -1.47 -10.50 2.94
C ARG A 30 -1.55 -9.14 3.62
N ALA A 31 -2.35 -8.22 3.08
CA ALA A 31 -2.62 -6.98 3.77
C ALA A 31 -3.46 -7.20 5.03
N PRO A 32 -3.24 -6.40 6.08
CA PRO A 32 -4.15 -6.36 7.22
C PRO A 32 -5.57 -6.00 6.80
N SER A 33 -6.56 -6.39 7.60
CA SER A 33 -7.95 -6.04 7.35
C SER A 33 -8.13 -4.52 7.26
N GLY A 34 -8.85 -4.05 6.26
CA GLY A 34 -9.10 -2.61 6.02
C GLY A 34 -7.94 -1.86 5.37
N TYR A 35 -6.90 -2.55 4.92
CA TYR A 35 -5.83 -1.97 4.10
C TYR A 35 -6.02 -2.34 2.63
N ASP A 36 -5.88 -1.35 1.75
CA ASP A 36 -5.81 -1.52 0.31
C ASP A 36 -4.35 -1.72 -0.11
N VAL A 37 -4.10 -2.67 -1.03
CA VAL A 37 -2.76 -2.93 -1.58
C VAL A 37 -2.60 -2.27 -2.95
N ILE A 38 -1.52 -1.52 -3.11
CA ILE A 38 -1.07 -1.02 -4.41
C ILE A 38 -0.19 -2.09 -5.05
N SER A 39 -0.82 -3.04 -5.73
CA SER A 39 -0.08 -4.07 -6.50
C SER A 39 0.07 -3.73 -7.97
N ILE A 40 -0.69 -2.75 -8.47
CA ILE A 40 -0.69 -2.31 -9.87
C ILE A 40 -0.63 -0.79 -9.89
N THR A 41 0.20 -0.23 -10.77
CA THR A 41 0.30 1.21 -11.02
C THR A 41 -0.92 1.71 -11.79
N THR A 42 -1.12 3.03 -11.85
CA THR A 42 -2.29 3.61 -12.55
C THR A 42 -2.28 3.39 -14.05
N ASP A 43 -1.13 3.05 -14.64
CA ASP A 43 -0.94 2.65 -16.03
C ASP A 43 -0.94 1.13 -16.24
N GLY A 44 -1.23 0.34 -15.21
CA GLY A 44 -1.48 -1.11 -15.32
C GLY A 44 -0.24 -2.02 -15.18
N LEU A 45 0.89 -1.49 -14.72
CA LEU A 45 2.13 -2.26 -14.51
C LEU A 45 2.20 -2.82 -13.07
N ASP A 46 2.98 -3.89 -12.87
CA ASP A 46 3.24 -4.45 -11.53
C ASP A 46 3.94 -3.41 -10.66
N ALA A 47 3.37 -3.11 -9.49
CA ALA A 47 3.88 -2.09 -8.56
C ALA A 47 4.85 -2.69 -7.52
N ASP A 48 5.58 -3.75 -7.88
CA ASP A 48 6.59 -4.33 -7.01
C ASP A 48 7.73 -3.33 -6.78
N LEU A 49 7.94 -2.99 -5.52
CA LEU A 49 8.96 -2.03 -5.09
C LEU A 49 10.32 -2.69 -4.86
N TRP A 50 10.42 -4.01 -4.96
CA TRP A 50 11.66 -4.73 -4.76
C TRP A 50 12.40 -4.98 -6.07
N LYS A 51 13.71 -4.68 -6.09
CA LYS A 51 14.57 -5.02 -7.22
C LYS A 51 15.28 -6.34 -6.96
N ASP A 52 14.98 -7.33 -7.77
CA ASP A 52 15.66 -8.62 -7.73
C ASP A 52 17.13 -8.52 -8.19
N GLY A 53 17.97 -9.42 -7.67
CA GLY A 53 19.37 -9.57 -8.07
C GLY A 53 19.57 -10.80 -8.96
N LEU A 54 20.60 -10.77 -9.83
CA LEU A 54 20.86 -11.80 -10.84
C LEU A 54 21.08 -13.22 -10.29
N PHE A 55 21.37 -13.36 -8.99
CA PHE A 55 21.58 -14.65 -8.30
C PHE A 55 20.78 -14.77 -6.99
N LYS A 56 19.71 -13.97 -6.82
CA LYS A 56 18.86 -14.01 -5.64
C LYS A 56 17.46 -14.47 -6.01
N SER A 57 16.82 -15.18 -5.08
CA SER A 57 15.41 -15.55 -5.21
C SER A 57 14.54 -14.30 -5.34
N LYS A 58 13.48 -14.39 -6.16
CA LYS A 58 12.53 -13.30 -6.33
C LYS A 58 11.87 -12.96 -5.00
N VAL A 59 11.86 -11.68 -4.66
CA VAL A 59 11.17 -11.14 -3.50
C VAL A 59 10.26 -10.03 -4.00
N THR A 60 9.02 -9.98 -3.51
CA THR A 60 8.08 -8.90 -3.85
C THR A 60 7.81 -8.02 -2.64
N ARG A 61 7.58 -6.73 -2.85
CA ARG A 61 7.18 -5.76 -1.83
C ARG A 61 6.16 -4.79 -2.42
N TYR A 62 4.94 -4.83 -1.90
CA TYR A 62 3.87 -3.92 -2.30
C TYR A 62 3.53 -2.96 -1.17
N LEU A 63 3.22 -1.71 -1.51
CA LEU A 63 2.69 -0.76 -0.53
C LEU A 63 1.24 -1.09 -0.21
N CYS A 64 0.85 -0.97 1.05
CA CYS A 64 -0.56 -0.97 1.44
C CYS A 64 -0.87 0.23 2.33
N PHE A 65 -2.12 0.70 2.30
CA PHE A 65 -2.56 1.82 3.13
C PHE A 65 -3.98 1.61 3.63
N THR A 66 -4.35 2.31 4.70
CA THR A 66 -5.74 2.40 5.15
C THR A 66 -6.14 3.85 5.33
N ARG A 67 -7.42 4.12 5.14
CA ARG A 67 -8.08 5.40 5.46
C ARG A 67 -9.06 5.24 6.64
N VAL A 68 -9.18 4.03 7.19
CA VAL A 68 -10.03 3.76 8.35
C VAL A 68 -9.39 4.41 9.57
N PHE A 69 -10.14 5.31 10.19
CA PHE A 69 -9.71 5.97 11.41
C PHE A 69 -9.92 5.02 12.60
N SER A 70 -8.84 4.54 13.19
CA SER A 70 -8.88 3.86 14.50
C SER A 70 -8.06 4.68 15.49
N LYS A 71 -8.51 4.74 16.75
CA LYS A 71 -7.82 5.48 17.82
C LYS A 71 -6.41 4.94 18.09
N GLU A 72 -6.14 3.70 17.69
CA GLU A 72 -4.85 3.00 17.75
C GLU A 72 -3.86 3.48 16.66
N ASN A 73 -4.36 3.91 15.50
CA ASN A 73 -3.54 4.41 14.39
C ASN A 73 -3.01 5.85 14.62
N VAL A 74 -3.68 6.63 15.47
CA VAL A 74 -3.31 8.03 15.77
C VAL A 74 -1.98 8.12 16.55
N SER A 75 -1.66 7.10 17.35
CA SER A 75 -0.43 7.04 18.16
C SER A 75 0.87 6.78 17.38
N GLN A 76 0.82 6.55 16.07
CA GLN A 76 1.98 6.17 15.26
C GLN A 76 2.54 7.28 14.34
N LEU A 77 2.06 8.52 14.44
CA LEU A 77 2.81 9.69 13.93
C LEU A 77 3.85 10.08 15.00
N PRO A 78 5.07 9.53 14.92
CA PRO A 78 6.02 9.87 13.87
C PRO A 78 6.65 8.63 13.19
N LEU A 79 6.94 8.75 11.88
CA LEU A 79 7.84 7.85 11.15
C LEU A 79 9.25 7.90 11.78
N SER A 80 9.46 7.21 12.89
CA SER A 80 10.79 6.82 13.32
C SER A 80 11.10 5.53 12.59
N ILE A 81 11.78 5.66 11.44
CA ILE A 81 12.27 4.54 10.65
C ILE A 81 13.42 3.90 11.45
N ASN A 82 13.08 3.15 12.48
CA ASN A 82 14.05 2.41 13.25
C ASN A 82 14.41 1.17 12.45
N THR A 83 15.52 1.27 11.71
CA THR A 83 16.06 0.22 10.85
C THR A 83 16.24 -1.12 11.57
N LYS A 84 16.41 -1.14 12.91
CA LYS A 84 16.49 -2.39 13.68
C LYS A 84 15.14 -3.09 13.83
N LYS A 85 14.03 -2.35 13.93
CA LYS A 85 12.68 -2.94 14.06
C LYS A 85 12.21 -3.54 12.73
N ILE A 86 12.60 -2.91 11.61
CA ILE A 86 12.42 -3.48 10.28
C ILE A 86 13.23 -4.77 10.16
N PHE A 87 14.50 -4.79 10.55
CA PHE A 87 15.32 -6.01 10.49
C PHE A 87 14.72 -7.17 11.31
N SER A 88 14.17 -6.89 12.49
CA SER A 88 13.47 -7.91 13.30
C SER A 88 12.21 -8.46 12.63
N MET A 89 11.53 -7.68 11.79
CA MET A 89 10.41 -8.19 10.98
C MET A 89 10.89 -8.99 9.77
N TYR A 90 12.10 -8.75 9.25
CA TYR A 90 12.67 -9.53 8.15
C TYR A 90 13.22 -10.89 8.61
N GLU A 91 13.72 -11.01 9.83
CA GLU A 91 14.28 -12.26 10.39
C GLU A 91 13.23 -13.24 10.94
N HIS A 92 11.94 -12.95 10.83
CA HIS A 92 10.85 -13.85 11.24
C HIS A 92 9.95 -14.30 10.06
N PHE A 93 10.41 -14.12 8.82
CA PHE A 93 9.78 -14.67 7.62
C PHE A 93 10.78 -15.38 6.71
#